data_AF-A0AAE4DSK0-F1
#
_entry.id   AF-A0AAE4DSK0-F1
#
_cell.length_a   1.000
_cell.length_b   1.000
_cell.length_c   1.000
_cell.angle_alpha   90.00
_cell.angle_beta   90.00
_cell.angle_gamma   90.00
#
_symmetry.space_group_name_H-M   'P 1'
#
loop_
_entity.id
_entity.type
_entity.pdbx_description
1 polymer ?
#
loop_
_entity_poly.entity_id
_entity_poly.type
_entity_poly.pdbx_seq_one_letter_code
_entity_poly.pdbx_strand_id
1 'polypeptide(L)' 'MKLIALKPIYFGGTVVTEGLPLETLEQHGRELIKKGYAMLDESENPAEQEQPEVKADKKAKK' A
#
# COMPACT_ATOMS: atom_id res chain seq x y z
N MET A 1 10.92 6.78 3.80
CA MET A 1 10.71 5.65 2.87
C MET A 1 9.60 6.04 1.93
N LYS A 2 9.91 6.09 0.62
CA LYS A 2 8.92 6.42 -0.42
C LYS A 2 8.21 5.15 -0.83
N LEU A 3 6.90 5.18 -0.76
CA LEU A 3 6.04 4.05 -1.07
C LEU A 3 4.90 4.51 -1.98
N ILE A 4 4.39 3.61 -2.81
CA ILE A 4 3.13 3.80 -3.53
C ILE A 4 2.00 3.18 -2.71
N ALA A 5 0.97 3.95 -2.41
CA ALA A 5 -0.23 3.44 -1.75
C ALA A 5 -0.96 2.45 -2.67
N LEU A 6 -1.29 1.27 -2.16
CA LEU A 6 -2.15 0.29 -2.84
C LEU A 6 -3.61 0.43 -2.42
N LYS A 7 -3.84 1.09 -1.28
CA LYS A 7 -5.16 1.33 -0.67
C LYS A 7 -5.20 2.75 -0.11
N PRO A 8 -6.39 3.31 0.13
CA PRO A 8 -6.53 4.60 0.81
C PRO A 8 -5.92 4.53 2.22
N ILE A 9 -4.85 5.30 2.45
CA ILE A 9 -4.15 5.41 3.74
C ILE A 9 -4.36 6.81 4.28
N TYR A 10 -4.86 6.92 5.51
CA TYR A 10 -4.89 8.19 6.21
C TYR A 10 -3.51 8.47 6.82
N PHE A 11 -2.84 9.50 6.33
CA PHE A 11 -1.50 9.88 6.77
C PHE A 11 -1.41 11.40 6.94
N GLY A 12 -1.00 11.85 8.13
CA GLY A 12 -0.73 13.27 8.39
C GLY A 12 -1.93 14.22 8.22
N GLY A 13 -3.16 13.74 8.34
CA GLY A 13 -4.36 14.55 8.11
C GLY A 13 -4.97 14.42 6.71
N THR A 14 -4.31 13.70 5.80
CA THR A 14 -4.72 13.55 4.40
C THR A 14 -4.95 12.09 4.06
N VAL A 15 -5.91 11.81 3.19
CA VAL A 15 -6.11 10.47 2.63
C VAL A 15 -5.28 10.35 1.35
N VAL A 16 -4.24 9.52 1.41
CA VAL A 16 -3.47 9.11 0.24
C VAL A 16 -4.21 7.96 -0.43
N THR A 17 -4.72 8.17 -1.63
CA THR A 17 -5.43 7.15 -2.41
C THR A 17 -4.46 6.19 -3.10
N GLU A 18 -4.99 5.07 -3.59
CA GLU A 18 -4.22 4.10 -4.38
C GLU A 18 -3.50 4.74 -5.57
N GLY A 19 -2.30 4.26 -5.88
CA GLY A 19 -1.41 4.78 -6.92
C GLY A 19 -0.67 6.08 -6.56
N LEU A 20 -1.00 6.73 -5.44
CA LEU A 20 -0.28 7.93 -5.02
C LEU A 20 0.98 7.60 -4.23
N PRO A 21 2.09 8.31 -4.49
CA PRO A 21 3.27 8.21 -3.66
C PRO A 21 3.00 8.82 -2.29
N LEU A 22 3.42 8.13 -1.24
CA LEU A 22 3.53 8.68 0.10
C LEU A 22 4.94 8.49 0.67
N GLU A 23 5.34 9.47 1.47
CA GLU A 23 6.58 9.42 2.23
C GLU A 23 6.26 9.12 3.69
N THR A 24 6.78 7.99 4.19
CA THR A 24 6.59 7.56 5.58
C THR A 24 7.90 7.23 6.26
N LEU A 25 7.88 7.06 7.58
CA LEU A 25 9.01 6.54 8.35
C LEU A 25 9.28 5.07 7.95
N GLU A 26 10.54 4.62 8.01
CA GLU A 26 10.91 3.25 7.64
C GLU A 26 10.13 2.17 8.41
N GLN A 27 9.94 2.34 9.72
CA GLN A 27 9.21 1.36 10.53
C GLN A 27 7.75 1.25 10.07
N HIS A 28 7.10 2.39 9.84
CA HIS A 28 5.71 2.43 9.38
C HIS A 28 5.58 1.92 7.95
N GLY A 29 6.52 2.29 7.07
CA GLY A 29 6.53 1.83 5.69
C GLY A 29 6.64 0.31 5.56
N ARG A 30 7.50 -0.32 6.38
CA ARG A 30 7.60 -1.79 6.46
C ARG A 30 6.30 -2.44 6.94
N GLU A 31 5.60 -1.83 7.89
CA GLU A 31 4.28 -2.30 8.30
C GLU A 31 3.26 -2.22 7.17
N LEU A 32 3.25 -1.10 6.41
CA LEU A 32 2.34 -0.93 5.28
C LEU A 32 2.61 -1.94 4.18
N ILE A 33 3.89 -2.24 3.88
CA ILE A 33 4.28 -3.28 2.93
C ILE A 33 3.85 -4.66 3.44
N LYS A 34 4.17 -5.00 4.69
CA LYS A 34 3.82 -6.30 5.29
C LYS A 34 2.31 -6.56 5.31
N LYS A 35 1.51 -5.48 5.48
CA LYS A 35 0.06 -5.53 5.49
C LYS A 35 -0.57 -5.41 4.09
N GLY A 36 0.23 -5.16 3.05
CA GLY A 36 -0.26 -4.97 1.68
C GLY A 36 -1.09 -3.69 1.49
N TYR A 37 -0.76 -2.63 2.22
CA TYR A 37 -1.36 -1.30 2.06
C TYR A 37 -0.53 -0.39 1.14
N ALA A 38 0.78 -0.63 1.03
CA ALA A 38 1.68 0.13 0.18
C ALA A 38 2.81 -0.76 -0.35
N MET A 39 3.46 -0.33 -1.43
CA MET A 39 4.64 -0.98 -2.01
C MET A 39 5.80 0.00 -2.10
N LEU A 40 7.03 -0.48 -2.24
CA LEU A 40 8.17 0.40 -2.49
C LEU A 40 7.96 1.19 -3.78
N ASP A 41 8.27 2.49 -3.75
CA ASP A 41 8.28 3.32 -4.96
C ASP A 41 9.51 2.96 -5.78
N GLU A 42 9.39 1.90 -6.59
CA GLU A 42 10.42 1.40 -7.50
C GLU A 42 10.41 2.14 -8.85
N SER A 43 9.98 3.41 -8.87
CA SER A 43 9.90 4.24 -10.09
C SER A 43 11.25 4.48 -10.80
N GLU A 44 12.34 3.85 -10.37
CA GLU A 44 13.60 3.72 -11.14
C GLU A 44 13.65 2.46 -12.02
N ASN A 45 12.68 1.53 -11.93
CA ASN A 45 12.54 0.40 -12.84
C ASN A 45 11.06 -0.03 -13.00
N PRO A 46 10.44 0.12 -14.19
CA PRO A 46 8.99 0.03 -14.40
C PRO A 46 8.45 -1.42 -14.54
N ALA A 47 8.98 -2.39 -13.78
CA ALA A 47 8.54 -3.78 -13.86
C ALA A 47 7.81 -4.19 -12.57
N GLU A 48 6.59 -4.72 -12.73
CA GLU A 48 5.84 -5.48 -11.72
C GLU A 48 5.18 -4.68 -10.58
N GLN A 49 4.17 -3.87 -10.92
CA GLN A 49 3.05 -3.61 -10.00
C GLN A 49 2.10 -4.83 -9.99
N GLU A 50 2.54 -5.95 -9.44
CA GLU A 50 1.66 -7.08 -9.13
C GLU A 50 0.90 -6.78 -7.83
N GLN A 51 -0.37 -6.40 -7.99
CA GLN A 51 -1.32 -6.22 -6.89
C GLN A 51 -1.38 -7.49 -6.04
N PRO A 52 -1.29 -7.43 -4.70
CA PRO A 52 -1.76 -8.53 -3.91
C PRO A 52 -3.29 -8.53 -4.00
N GLU A 53 -3.84 -9.50 -4.74
CA GLU A 53 -5.22 -9.95 -4.63
C GLU A 53 -5.53 -10.27 -3.16
N VAL A 54 -5.96 -9.26 -2.40
CA VAL A 54 -6.49 -9.50 -1.06
C VAL A 54 -7.89 -10.05 -1.28
N LYS A 55 -7.95 -11.37 -1.39
CA LYS A 55 -9.15 -12.21 -1.29
C LYS A 55 -10.06 -11.62 -0.23
N ALA A 56 -11.09 -10.93 -0.67
CA ALA A 56 -12.23 -10.60 0.16
C ALA A 56 -12.95 -11.92 0.46
N ASP A 57 -12.53 -12.59 1.52
CA ASP A 57 -13.29 -13.71 2.09
C ASP A 57 -14.54 -13.13 2.76
N LYS A 58 -15.49 -12.70 1.93
CA LYS A 58 -16.89 -12.58 2.30
C LYS A 58 -17.52 -13.94 2.07
N LYS A 59 -17.52 -14.81 3.09
CA LYS A 59 -18.64 -15.74 3.26
C LYS A 59 -18.91 -16.11 4.70
N ALA A 60 -19.59 -15.18 5.37
CA ALA A 60 -20.60 -15.54 6.35
C ALA A 60 -21.73 -16.31 5.64
N LYS A 61 -21.97 -17.58 6.00
CA LYS A 61 -23.31 -18.11 6.30
C LYS A 61 -23.18 -19.52 6.91
N LYS A 62 -23.47 -19.64 8.20
CA LYS A 62 -23.98 -20.87 8.81
C LYS A 62 -25.42 -20.61 9.22
#